data_AF-A0A963RT16-F1
#
_entry.id   AF-A0A963RT16-F1
#
_cell.length_a   1.000
_cell.length_b   1.000
_cell.length_c   1.000
_cell.angle_alpha   90.00
_cell.angle_beta   90.00
_cell.angle_gamma   90.00
#
_symmetry.space_group_name_H-M   'P 1'
#
loop_
_entity.id
_entity.type
_entity.pdbx_description
1 polymer ?
#
loop_
_entity_poly.entity_id
_entity_poly.type
_entity_poly.pdbx_seq_one_letter_code
_entity_poly.pdbx_strand_id
1 'polypeptide(L)' 'PDQYQRGEQRLAGREVINGLIADWVGALPLDEVLARCDAAGVPCGHIMDIADIFEHPQYAARGNLQTVQ' A
#
# COMPACT_ATOMS: atom_id res chain seq x y z
N PRO A 1 9.89 17.74 -19.38
CA PRO A 1 8.76 16.98 -19.93
C PRO A 1 7.63 16.93 -18.89
N ASP A 2 6.58 17.71 -19.13
CA ASP A 2 5.55 18.05 -18.12
C ASP A 2 4.39 17.05 -18.11
N GLN A 3 4.64 15.82 -18.57
CA GLN A 3 3.61 14.83 -18.90
C GLN A 3 2.79 14.32 -17.69
N TYR A 4 3.31 14.44 -16.47
CA TYR A 4 2.65 13.90 -15.25
C TYR A 4 2.58 14.89 -14.08
N GLN A 5 2.77 16.19 -14.33
CA GLN A 5 2.81 17.21 -13.26
C GLN A 5 1.45 17.40 -12.57
N ARG A 6 0.36 17.42 -13.35
CA ARG A 6 -1.01 17.62 -12.84
C ARG A 6 -1.76 16.30 -12.70
N GLY A 7 -2.75 16.30 -11.80
CA GLY A 7 -3.58 15.12 -11.55
C GLY A 7 -4.28 14.60 -12.80
N GLU A 8 -4.84 15.50 -13.63
CA GLU A 8 -5.51 15.15 -14.89
C GLU A 8 -4.59 14.43 -15.87
N GLN A 9 -3.33 14.84 -15.93
CA GLN A 9 -2.35 14.21 -16.82
C GLN A 9 -1.95 12.82 -16.33
N ARG A 10 -1.81 12.64 -15.01
CA ARG A 10 -1.61 11.31 -14.41
C ARG A 10 -2.82 10.40 -14.62
N LEU A 11 -4.03 10.96 -14.57
CA LEU A 11 -5.25 10.21 -14.84
C LEU A 11 -5.32 9.75 -16.29
N ALA A 12 -4.97 10.62 -17.25
CA ALA A 12 -4.88 10.24 -18.67
C ALA A 12 -3.81 9.16 -18.93
N GLY A 13 -2.72 9.18 -18.17
CA GLY A 13 -1.64 8.18 -18.23
C GLY A 13 -1.78 7.02 -17.24
N ARG A 14 -2.97 6.80 -16.66
CA ARG A 14 -3.16 5.88 -15.51
C ARG A 14 -2.61 4.49 -15.74
N GLU A 15 -2.88 3.88 -16.89
CA GLU A 15 -2.45 2.51 -17.18
C GLU A 15 -0.91 2.38 -17.19
N VAL A 16 -0.24 3.38 -17.79
CA VAL A 16 1.24 3.41 -17.83
C VAL A 16 1.80 3.60 -16.42
N ILE A 17 1.26 4.57 -15.65
CA ILE A 17 1.72 4.85 -14.30
C ILE A 17 1.51 3.63 -13.39
N ASN A 18 0.32 3.02 -13.44
CA ASN A 18 0.01 1.85 -12.63
C ASN A 18 0.89 0.66 -13.00
N GLY A 19 1.18 0.45 -14.28
CA GLY A 19 2.12 -0.59 -14.73
C GLY A 19 3.52 -0.39 -14.15
N LEU A 20 4.06 0.83 -14.24
CA LEU A 20 5.38 1.16 -13.67
C LEU A 20 5.44 0.94 -12.15
N ILE A 21 4.37 1.31 -11.43
CA ILE A 21 4.27 1.08 -9.99
C ILE A 21 4.18 -0.42 -9.69
N ALA A 22 3.37 -1.17 -10.44
CA ALA A 22 3.20 -2.61 -10.26
C ALA A 22 4.52 -3.37 -10.50
N ASP A 23 5.26 -3.03 -11.56
CA ASP A 23 6.56 -3.62 -11.86
C ASP A 23 7.57 -3.37 -10.73
N TRP A 24 7.60 -2.14 -10.21
CA TRP A 24 8.50 -1.77 -9.10
C TRP A 24 8.13 -2.48 -7.79
N VAL A 25 6.84 -2.48 -7.42
CA VAL A 25 6.36 -3.17 -6.21
C VAL A 25 6.60 -4.68 -6.32
N GLY A 26 6.30 -5.28 -7.48
CA GLY A 26 6.45 -6.71 -7.71
C GLY A 26 7.89 -7.21 -7.74
N ALA A 27 8.87 -6.31 -7.93
CA ALA A 27 10.30 -6.64 -7.92
C ALA A 27 10.93 -6.67 -6.52
N LEU A 28 10.18 -6.30 -5.46
CA LEU A 28 10.69 -6.15 -4.11
C LEU A 28 9.88 -6.97 -3.10
N PRO A 29 10.49 -7.45 -1.99
CA PRO A 29 9.74 -7.97 -0.86
C PRO A 29 8.81 -6.92 -0.26
N LEU A 30 7.67 -7.35 0.29
CA LEU A 30 6.66 -6.47 0.90
C LEU A 30 7.25 -5.51 1.93
N ASP A 31 8.04 -6.01 2.88
CA ASP A 31 8.62 -5.19 3.95
C ASP A 31 9.51 -4.07 3.42
N GLU A 32 10.24 -4.33 2.33
CA GLU A 32 11.09 -3.34 1.67
C GLU A 32 10.26 -2.26 0.97
N VAL A 33 9.15 -2.65 0.32
CA VAL A 33 8.21 -1.69 -0.29
C VAL A 33 7.62 -0.77 0.78
N LEU A 34 7.13 -1.35 1.89
CA LEU A 34 6.55 -0.60 3.00
C LEU A 34 7.57 0.38 3.60
N ALA A 35 8.80 -0.09 3.89
CA ALA A 35 9.86 0.75 4.44
C ALA A 35 10.24 1.92 3.52
N ARG A 36 10.34 1.68 2.21
CA ARG A 36 10.68 2.73 1.23
C ARG A 36 9.56 3.76 1.08
N CYS A 37 8.31 3.32 1.05
CA CYS A 37 7.16 4.22 0.99
C CYS A 37 7.05 5.08 2.25
N ASP A 38 7.22 4.49 3.44
CA ASP A 38 7.22 5.23 4.71
C ASP A 38 8.34 6.28 4.76
N ALA A 39 9.56 5.89 4.39
CA ALA A 39 10.71 6.81 4.32
C ALA A 39 10.49 7.97 3.31
N ALA A 40 9.69 7.75 2.26
CA ALA A 40 9.32 8.76 1.28
C ALA A 40 8.07 9.56 1.66
N GLY A 41 7.42 9.26 2.80
CA GLY A 41 6.16 9.87 3.21
C GLY A 41 4.97 9.50 2.31
N VAL A 42 5.06 8.37 1.60
CA VAL A 42 4.03 7.85 0.71
C VAL A 42 3.14 6.87 1.48
N PRO A 43 1.84 7.15 1.65
CA PRO A 43 0.94 6.24 2.34
C PRO A 43 0.73 4.97 1.51
N CYS A 44 1.08 3.83 2.09
CA CYS A 44 0.78 2.52 1.55
C CYS A 44 0.56 1.51 2.71
N GLY A 45 0.03 0.34 2.40
CA GLY A 45 -0.20 -0.71 3.39
C GLY A 45 -0.31 -2.09 2.78
N HIS A 46 -0.05 -3.11 3.59
CA HIS A 46 -0.21 -4.50 3.20
C HIS A 46 -1.70 -4.84 3.03
N ILE A 47 -2.04 -5.53 1.94
CA ILE A 47 -3.35 -6.18 1.79
C ILE A 47 -3.33 -7.45 2.64
N MET A 48 -3.80 -7.31 3.88
CA MET A 48 -3.84 -8.39 4.86
C MET A 48 -4.87 -9.45 4.52
N ASP A 49 -4.54 -10.71 4.78
CA ASP A 49 -5.51 -11.79 4.84
C ASP A 49 -6.20 -11.88 6.21
N ILE A 50 -7.05 -12.89 6.41
CA ILE A 50 -7.78 -13.07 7.67
C ILE A 50 -6.81 -13.41 8.83
N ALA A 51 -5.79 -14.23 8.60
CA ALA A 51 -4.85 -14.62 9.65
C ALA A 51 -4.04 -13.41 10.11
N ASP A 52 -3.57 -12.58 9.17
CA ASP A 52 -2.87 -11.33 9.45
C ASP A 52 -3.67 -10.42 10.40
N ILE A 53 -4.99 -10.30 10.18
CA ILE A 53 -5.88 -9.46 10.98
C ILE A 53 -5.89 -9.87 12.46
N PHE A 54 -5.85 -11.17 12.76
CA PHE A 54 -5.83 -11.66 14.15
C PHE A 54 -4.51 -11.30 14.87
N GLU A 55 -3.41 -11.19 14.13
CA GLU A 55 -2.09 -10.87 14.67
C GLU A 55 -1.79 -9.36 14.63
N HIS A 56 -2.61 -8.57 13.94
CA HIS A 56 -2.30 -7.17 13.66
C HIS A 56 -2.44 -6.25 14.89
N PRO A 57 -1.39 -5.50 15.29
CA PRO A 57 -1.38 -4.70 16.51
C PRO A 57 -2.50 -3.67 16.62
N GLN A 58 -2.89 -3.06 15.49
CA GLN A 58 -3.94 -2.03 15.51
C GLN A 58 -5.35 -2.61 15.71
N TYR A 59 -5.61 -3.86 15.31
CA TYR A 59 -6.92 -4.48 15.56
C TYR A 59 -7.08 -4.77 17.06
N ALA A 60 -6.01 -5.27 17.70
CA ALA A 60 -5.96 -5.45 19.14
C ALA A 60 -6.08 -4.12 19.90
N ALA A 61 -5.30 -3.10 19.52
CA ALA A 61 -5.30 -1.80 20.19
C ALA A 61 -6.67 -1.09 20.15
N ARG A 62 -7.48 -1.35 19.11
CA ARG A 62 -8.81 -0.76 18.93
C ARG A 62 -9.95 -1.62 19.48
N GLY A 63 -9.69 -2.86 19.90
CA GLY A 63 -10.73 -3.79 20.31
C GLY A 63 -11.66 -4.19 19.18
N ASN A 64 -11.15 -4.27 17.94
CA ASN A 64 -11.96 -4.55 16.75
C ASN A 64 -12.51 -5.98 16.70
N LEU A 65 -11.88 -6.92 17.43
CA LEU A 65 -12.26 -8.33 17.48
C LEU A 65 -12.70 -8.70 18.90
N GLN A 66 -13.80 -9.44 19.02
CA GLN A 66 -14.33 -9.92 20.30
C GLN A 66 -14.43 -11.45 20.30
N THR A 67 -13.89 -12.07 21.34
CA THR A 67 -14.10 -13.50 21.62
C THR A 67 -15.43 -13.69 22.35
N VAL A 68 -16.27 -14.61 21.86
CA VAL A 68 -17.57 -14.98 22.46
C VAL A 68 -17.54 -16.45 22.89
N GLN A 69 -18.32 -16.80 23.91
CA GLN A 69 -18.44 -18.16 24.48
C GLN A 69 -19.74 -18.83 24.03
#